data_AF-A0A2K2H955-F1
#
_entry.id   AF-A0A2K2H955-F1
#
_cell.length_a   1.000
_cell.length_b   1.000
_cell.length_c   1.000
_cell.angle_alpha   90.00
_cell.angle_beta   90.00
_cell.angle_gamma   90.00
#
_symmetry.space_group_name_H-M   'P 1'
#
loop_
_entity.id
_entity.type
_entity.pdbx_description
1 polymer ?
#
loop_
_entity_poly.entity_id
_entity_poly.type
_entity_poly.pdbx_seq_one_letter_code
_entity_poly.pdbx_strand_id
1 'polypeptide(L)'
;MDKQQKEALMDELLVFMNEEIESSGNIINVVRFDFNDQGEDAINYMNKAGLSYEQLLPVLNTCFSRKYITQKVIGAGKYGAAQLTEEGQGRAISVEAAKHALPKQQGSNGVVIGELHAYAPAQIGNNNTQNIENVFTTIIEKIDQADASDAEKQEAKSRLRAFLEHPLTNTALGLSPAVIQALGGAG
;
A
#
# COMPACT_ATOMS: atom_id res chain seq x y z
N MET A 1 24.30 -3.44 -8.64
CA MET A 1 23.28 -2.49 -8.14
C MET A 1 23.10 -2.73 -6.66
N ASP A 2 23.30 -1.70 -5.83
CA ASP A 2 23.08 -1.81 -4.39
C ASP A 2 21.57 -1.77 -4.04
N LYS A 3 21.24 -2.02 -2.76
CA LYS A 3 19.86 -2.09 -2.29
C LYS A 3 19.14 -0.75 -2.47
N GLN A 4 19.77 0.36 -2.13
CA GLN A 4 19.15 1.68 -2.15
C GLN A 4 18.86 2.12 -3.58
N GLN A 5 19.81 1.92 -4.49
CA GLN A 5 19.63 2.16 -5.92
C GLN A 5 18.48 1.33 -6.50
N LYS A 6 18.35 0.05 -6.10
CA LYS A 6 17.27 -0.81 -6.56
C LYS A 6 15.89 -0.37 -6.06
N GLU A 7 15.79 0.08 -4.80
CA GLU A 7 14.54 0.60 -4.25
C GLU A 7 14.12 1.90 -4.97
N ALA A 8 15.07 2.80 -5.25
CA ALA A 8 14.79 4.02 -6.00
C ALA A 8 14.28 3.73 -7.42
N LEU A 9 14.94 2.81 -8.14
CA LEU A 9 14.51 2.40 -9.48
C LEU A 9 13.15 1.68 -9.46
N MET A 10 12.87 0.88 -8.42
CA MET A 10 11.55 0.29 -8.23
C MET A 10 10.49 1.38 -8.08
N ASP A 11 10.72 2.37 -7.22
CA ASP A 11 9.78 3.47 -7.01
C ASP A 11 9.57 4.27 -8.31
N GLU A 12 10.63 4.57 -9.06
CA GLU A 12 10.55 5.24 -10.36
C GLU A 12 9.79 4.43 -11.42
N LEU A 13 9.99 3.11 -11.47
CA LEU A 13 9.28 2.23 -12.39
C LEU A 13 7.78 2.20 -12.10
N LEU A 14 7.40 2.10 -10.82
CA LEU A 14 5.99 2.08 -10.42
C LEU A 14 5.32 3.44 -10.71
N VAL A 15 6.03 4.55 -10.49
CA VAL A 15 5.56 5.89 -10.88
C VAL A 15 5.38 5.98 -12.39
N PHE A 16 6.36 5.52 -13.17
CA PHE A 16 6.27 5.49 -14.64
C PHE A 16 5.02 4.72 -15.11
N MET A 17 4.78 3.53 -14.58
CA MET A 17 3.58 2.75 -14.94
C MET A 17 2.29 3.47 -14.53
N ASN A 18 2.25 4.11 -13.35
CA ASN A 18 1.06 4.82 -12.89
C ASN A 18 0.77 6.07 -13.73
N GLU A 19 1.79 6.83 -14.11
CA GLU A 19 1.68 8.00 -14.99
C GLU A 19 1.06 7.62 -16.35
N GLU A 20 1.48 6.51 -16.95
CA GLU A 20 0.92 6.01 -18.23
C GLU A 20 -0.55 5.57 -18.11
N ILE A 21 -0.93 4.97 -16.97
CA ILE A 21 -2.32 4.58 -16.72
C ILE A 21 -3.20 5.83 -16.56
N GLU A 22 -2.75 6.80 -15.79
CA GLU A 22 -3.47 8.05 -15.54
C GLU A 22 -3.57 8.92 -16.81
N SER A 23 -2.49 9.01 -17.59
CA SER A 23 -2.45 9.79 -18.83
C SER A 23 -3.38 9.23 -19.90
N SER A 24 -3.54 7.90 -19.94
CA SER A 24 -4.44 7.21 -20.86
C SER A 24 -5.90 7.13 -20.37
N GLY A 25 -6.19 7.58 -19.14
CA GLY A 25 -7.53 7.58 -18.56
C GLY A 25 -8.09 6.17 -18.27
N ASN A 26 -7.20 5.19 -18.09
CA ASN A 26 -7.58 3.79 -17.86
C ASN A 26 -7.45 3.39 -16.37
N ILE A 27 -7.91 2.18 -16.06
CA ILE A 27 -7.70 1.55 -14.74
C ILE A 27 -6.61 0.47 -14.81
N ILE A 28 -5.96 0.21 -13.66
CA ILE A 28 -4.74 -0.60 -13.55
C ILE A 28 -4.84 -2.04 -14.09
N ASN A 29 -6.03 -2.64 -14.11
CA ASN A 29 -6.25 -4.03 -14.54
C ASN A 29 -6.54 -4.18 -16.05
N VAL A 30 -6.66 -3.07 -16.78
CA VAL A 30 -6.89 -3.05 -18.24
C VAL A 30 -5.59 -2.79 -18.99
N VAL A 31 -4.73 -1.92 -18.45
CA VAL A 31 -3.44 -1.57 -19.06
C VAL A 31 -2.46 -2.74 -18.90
N ARG A 32 -1.68 -2.98 -19.94
CA ARG A 32 -0.62 -3.98 -19.99
C ARG A 32 0.64 -3.32 -20.51
N PHE A 33 1.75 -3.64 -19.88
CA PHE A 33 3.07 -3.15 -20.23
C PHE A 33 3.90 -4.29 -20.82
N ASP A 34 4.60 -3.99 -21.91
CA ASP A 34 5.57 -4.86 -22.53
C ASP A 34 6.98 -4.52 -22.04
N PHE A 35 7.39 -5.20 -20.96
CA PHE A 35 8.73 -5.13 -20.39
C PHE A 35 9.62 -6.31 -20.81
N ASN A 36 9.36 -6.94 -21.96
CA ASN A 36 10.34 -7.83 -22.57
C ASN A 36 11.61 -7.04 -22.97
N ASP A 37 12.72 -7.73 -23.27
CA ASP A 37 14.02 -7.11 -23.64
C ASP A 37 13.93 -6.10 -24.79
N GLN A 38 12.96 -6.30 -25.69
CA GLN A 38 12.71 -5.43 -26.84
C GLN A 38 11.31 -4.81 -26.79
N GLY A 39 10.65 -4.86 -25.63
CA GLY A 39 9.32 -4.31 -25.43
C GLY A 39 9.34 -2.79 -25.38
N GLU A 40 8.27 -2.16 -25.90
CA GLU A 40 8.16 -0.70 -25.99
C GLU A 40 8.30 -0.03 -24.62
N ASP A 41 7.63 -0.56 -23.59
CA ASP A 41 7.68 0.01 -22.24
C ASP A 41 9.05 -0.19 -21.58
N ALA A 42 9.72 -1.31 -21.83
CA ALA A 42 11.11 -1.50 -21.40
C ALA A 42 12.01 -0.44 -22.03
N ILE A 43 11.93 -0.23 -23.34
CA ILE A 43 12.75 0.75 -24.05
C ILE A 43 12.48 2.16 -23.51
N ASN A 44 11.21 2.54 -23.35
CA ASN A 44 10.83 3.85 -22.85
C ASN A 44 11.35 4.10 -21.43
N TYR A 45 11.15 3.15 -20.52
CA TYR A 45 11.63 3.28 -19.14
C TYR A 45 13.17 3.26 -19.06
N MET A 46 13.84 2.36 -19.79
CA MET A 46 15.30 2.29 -19.83
C MET A 46 15.93 3.60 -20.33
N ASN A 47 15.34 4.21 -21.36
CA ASN A 47 15.77 5.52 -21.86
C ASN A 47 15.57 6.63 -20.82
N LYS A 48 14.42 6.63 -20.12
CA LYS A 48 14.12 7.60 -19.04
C LYS A 48 15.10 7.47 -17.86
N ALA A 49 15.42 6.24 -17.46
CA ALA A 49 16.23 5.94 -16.29
C ALA A 49 17.74 5.81 -16.58
N GLY A 50 18.16 5.81 -17.86
CA GLY A 50 19.55 5.60 -18.27
C GLY A 50 20.07 4.20 -17.92
N LEU A 51 19.26 3.17 -18.16
CA LEU A 51 19.55 1.78 -17.79
C LEU A 51 19.66 0.86 -19.01
N SER A 52 20.37 -0.25 -18.84
CA SER A 52 20.31 -1.42 -19.73
C SER A 52 19.27 -2.44 -19.25
N TYR A 53 18.88 -3.37 -20.12
CA TYR A 53 17.89 -4.40 -19.76
C TYR A 53 18.39 -5.32 -18.63
N GLU A 54 19.69 -5.61 -18.61
CA GLU A 54 20.33 -6.37 -17.52
C GLU A 54 20.16 -5.68 -16.15
N GLN A 55 20.08 -4.35 -16.12
CA GLN A 55 19.85 -3.57 -14.91
C GLN A 55 18.36 -3.44 -14.57
N LEU A 56 17.48 -3.39 -15.58
CA LEU A 56 16.02 -3.37 -15.41
C LEU A 56 15.48 -4.71 -14.88
N LEU A 57 16.02 -5.84 -15.36
CA LEU A 57 15.49 -7.17 -15.05
C LEU A 57 15.45 -7.47 -13.53
N PRO A 58 16.48 -7.17 -12.71
CA PRO A 58 16.41 -7.28 -11.25
C PRO A 58 15.37 -6.38 -10.58
N VAL A 59 15.07 -5.21 -11.16
CA VAL A 59 14.01 -4.31 -10.68
C VAL A 59 12.65 -4.96 -10.94
N LEU A 60 12.38 -5.41 -12.16
CA LEU A 60 11.16 -6.13 -12.52
C LEU A 60 10.95 -7.40 -11.68
N ASN A 61 12.01 -8.19 -11.48
CA ASN A 61 11.98 -9.36 -10.60
C ASN A 61 11.58 -8.97 -9.17
N THR A 62 12.10 -7.85 -8.67
CA THR A 62 11.78 -7.36 -7.33
C THR A 62 10.32 -6.89 -7.26
N CYS A 63 9.86 -6.06 -8.20
CA CYS A 63 8.46 -5.64 -8.29
C CYS A 63 7.49 -6.82 -8.33
N PHE A 64 7.80 -7.82 -9.14
CA PHE A 64 6.98 -9.03 -9.27
C PHE A 64 6.96 -9.85 -7.98
N SER A 65 8.14 -10.09 -7.39
CA SER A 65 8.25 -10.85 -6.12
C SER A 65 7.51 -10.19 -4.96
N ARG A 66 7.42 -8.85 -4.96
CA ARG A 66 6.71 -8.04 -3.96
C ARG A 66 5.23 -7.79 -4.32
N LYS A 67 4.75 -8.37 -5.41
CA LYS A 67 3.38 -8.22 -5.91
C LYS A 67 2.98 -6.78 -6.27
N TYR A 68 3.95 -5.92 -6.60
CA TYR A 68 3.66 -4.58 -7.15
C TYR A 68 3.28 -4.64 -8.63
N ILE A 69 3.75 -5.67 -9.33
CA ILE A 69 3.32 -5.99 -10.69
C ILE A 69 2.91 -7.46 -10.77
N THR A 70 2.03 -7.76 -11.71
CA THR A 70 1.59 -9.12 -12.02
C THR A 70 1.64 -9.37 -13.52
N GLN A 71 1.56 -10.64 -13.93
CA GLN A 71 1.38 -11.02 -15.32
C GLN A 71 0.35 -12.14 -15.37
N LYS A 72 -0.79 -11.88 -16.01
CA LYS A 72 -1.88 -12.86 -16.15
C LYS A 72 -1.92 -13.52 -17.53
N VAL A 73 -1.26 -12.93 -18.52
CA VAL A 73 -1.25 -13.44 -19.90
C VAL A 73 -0.13 -14.46 -20.06
N ILE A 74 -0.52 -15.68 -20.43
CA ILE A 74 0.39 -16.77 -20.78
C ILE A 74 0.85 -16.59 -22.22
N GLY A 75 2.14 -16.84 -22.49
CA GLY A 75 2.70 -16.79 -23.85
C GLY A 75 3.23 -15.43 -24.31
N ALA A 76 3.08 -14.37 -23.51
CA ALA A 76 3.57 -13.03 -23.83
C ALA A 76 5.09 -12.83 -23.60
N GLY A 77 5.83 -13.87 -23.21
CA GLY A 77 7.19 -13.72 -22.70
C GLY A 77 7.23 -13.22 -21.26
N LYS A 78 8.43 -13.12 -20.68
CA LYS A 78 8.61 -12.71 -19.28
C LYS A 78 8.48 -11.18 -19.19
N TYR A 79 7.45 -10.73 -18.50
CA TYR A 79 7.06 -9.32 -18.37
C TYR A 79 6.48 -8.68 -19.64
N GLY A 80 6.15 -9.44 -20.69
CA GLY A 80 5.54 -8.89 -21.91
C GLY A 80 4.07 -8.52 -21.83
N ALA A 81 3.45 -8.75 -20.68
CA ALA A 81 2.07 -8.34 -20.40
C ALA A 81 1.93 -8.06 -18.90
N ALA A 82 2.90 -7.30 -18.37
CA ALA A 82 2.90 -6.91 -16.97
C ALA A 82 1.76 -5.94 -16.69
N GLN A 83 1.20 -5.99 -15.49
CA GLN A 83 0.15 -5.09 -15.03
C GLN A 83 0.50 -4.56 -13.66
N LEU A 84 0.19 -3.29 -13.40
CA LEU A 84 0.31 -2.70 -12.08
C LEU A 84 -0.77 -3.29 -11.16
N THR A 85 -0.41 -3.60 -9.92
CA THR A 85 -1.39 -4.02 -8.88
C THR A 85 -1.86 -2.82 -8.08
N GLU A 86 -2.87 -3.02 -7.22
CA GLU A 86 -3.31 -1.98 -6.28
C GLU A 86 -2.18 -1.58 -5.32
N GLU A 87 -1.39 -2.56 -4.85
CA GLU A 87 -0.22 -2.30 -4.00
C GLU A 87 0.87 -1.52 -4.74
N GLY A 88 1.09 -1.83 -6.02
CA GLY A 88 2.03 -1.10 -6.88
C GLY A 88 1.60 0.34 -7.12
N GLN A 89 0.32 0.55 -7.42
CA GLN A 89 -0.26 1.88 -7.59
C GLN A 89 -0.23 2.69 -6.29
N GLY A 90 -0.61 2.09 -5.16
CA GLY A 90 -0.55 2.77 -3.86
C GLY A 90 0.86 3.22 -3.51
N ARG A 91 1.88 2.39 -3.83
CA ARG A 91 3.29 2.75 -3.66
C ARG A 91 3.69 3.93 -4.56
N ALA A 92 3.32 3.91 -5.84
CA ALA A 92 3.59 5.01 -6.78
C ALA A 92 3.00 6.34 -6.30
N ILE A 93 1.73 6.34 -5.89
CA ILE A 93 1.04 7.51 -5.35
C ILE A 93 1.75 8.03 -4.08
N SER A 94 2.17 7.12 -3.20
CA SER A 94 2.88 7.51 -1.96
C SER A 94 4.24 8.16 -2.24
N VAL A 95 4.96 7.67 -3.25
CA VAL A 95 6.25 8.24 -3.68
C VAL A 95 6.05 9.64 -4.24
N GLU A 96 5.08 9.84 -5.13
CA GLU A 96 4.78 11.15 -5.70
C GLU A 96 4.29 12.14 -4.63
N ALA A 97 3.41 11.71 -3.73
CA ALA A 97 2.96 12.52 -2.61
C ALA A 97 4.12 12.95 -1.70
N ALA A 98 5.13 12.09 -1.49
CA ALA A 98 6.31 12.43 -0.71
C ALA A 98 7.21 13.47 -1.40
N LYS A 99 7.28 13.49 -2.74
CA LYS A 99 8.01 14.52 -3.50
C LYS A 99 7.34 15.89 -3.43
N HIS A 100 6.01 15.91 -3.39
CA HIS A 100 5.20 17.14 -3.32
C HIS A 100 4.82 17.56 -1.90
N ALA A 101 5.18 16.76 -0.88
CA ALA A 101 4.96 17.12 0.50
C ALA A 101 5.78 18.38 0.84
N LEU A 102 5.09 19.39 1.39
CA LEU A 102 5.77 20.52 2.01
C LEU A 102 6.81 19.98 3.00
N PRO A 103 8.00 20.59 3.10
CA PRO A 103 9.00 20.19 4.08
C PRO A 103 8.34 20.23 5.45
N LYS A 104 8.19 19.04 6.07
CA LYS A 104 7.66 18.93 7.42
C LYS A 104 8.52 19.84 8.30
N GLN A 105 7.93 20.87 8.88
CA GLN A 105 8.57 21.55 10.00
C GLN A 105 8.91 20.47 11.02
N GLN A 106 10.21 20.31 11.32
CA GLN A 106 10.68 19.45 12.40
C GLN A 106 10.09 19.99 13.69
N GLY A 107 8.94 19.45 14.08
CA GLY A 107 8.08 20.10 15.06
C GLY A 107 6.81 19.32 15.36
N SER A 108 6.92 18.00 15.53
CA SER A 108 6.08 17.28 16.49
C SER A 108 6.68 15.89 16.71
N ASN A 109 6.92 15.56 17.97
CA ASN A 109 7.14 14.18 18.39
C ASN A 109 5.89 13.39 18.01
N GLY A 110 5.93 12.74 16.85
CA GLY A 110 4.92 11.77 16.47
C GLY A 110 4.87 10.70 17.55
N VAL A 111 3.69 10.46 18.11
CA VAL A 111 3.47 9.33 18.98
C VAL A 111 3.72 8.07 18.15
N VAL A 112 4.85 7.43 18.35
CA VAL A 112 5.10 6.06 17.87
C VAL A 112 4.42 5.14 18.88
N ILE A 113 3.15 4.81 18.63
CA ILE A 113 2.57 3.59 19.21
C ILE A 113 3.18 2.44 18.40
N GLY A 114 3.77 1.45 19.08
CA GLY A 114 4.69 0.44 18.54
C GLY A 114 4.46 0.04 17.09
N GLU A 115 5.56 -0.07 16.32
CA GLU A 115 5.60 -0.30 14.87
C GLU A 115 4.34 -0.98 14.30
N LEU A 116 3.48 -0.18 13.67
CA LEU A 116 2.40 -0.71 12.85
C LEU A 116 3.04 -1.17 11.54
N HIS A 117 3.30 -2.48 11.41
CA HIS A 117 3.73 -3.08 10.15
C HIS A 117 2.53 -3.13 9.20
N ALA A 118 2.15 -1.98 8.64
CA ALA A 118 1.25 -1.92 7.51
C ALA A 118 2.06 -2.28 6.25
N TYR A 119 1.84 -3.47 5.70
CA TYR A 119 2.51 -3.93 4.48
C TYR A 119 2.01 -3.23 3.18
N ALA A 120 1.31 -2.09 3.31
CA ALA A 120 0.85 -1.23 2.23
C ALA A 120 0.54 0.18 2.76
N PRO A 121 0.59 1.25 1.93
CA PRO A 121 0.15 2.57 2.35
C PRO A 121 -1.33 2.54 2.75
N ALA A 122 -1.64 2.99 3.97
CA ALA A 122 -2.99 3.05 4.49
C ALA A 122 -3.78 4.16 3.75
N GLN A 123 -4.43 3.81 2.65
CA GLN A 123 -5.28 4.70 1.86
C GLN A 123 -6.74 4.50 2.25
N ILE A 124 -7.39 5.47 2.89
CA ILE A 124 -8.80 5.30 3.30
C ILE A 124 -9.72 5.41 2.05
N GLY A 125 -10.47 4.33 1.74
CA GLY A 125 -11.39 4.20 0.60
C GLY A 125 -12.02 2.79 0.52
N ASN A 126 -13.01 2.56 -0.36
CA ASN A 126 -13.86 1.34 -0.38
C ASN A 126 -13.11 -0.01 -0.43
N ASN A 127 -11.89 -0.07 -0.98
CA ASN A 127 -11.05 -1.28 -1.00
C ASN A 127 -10.16 -1.44 0.24
N ASN A 128 -10.04 -0.43 1.10
CA ASN A 128 -9.18 -0.45 2.28
C ASN A 128 -9.95 -0.66 3.60
N THR A 129 -11.28 -0.66 3.57
CA THR A 129 -12.10 -0.96 4.76
C THR A 129 -11.67 -2.27 5.42
N GLN A 130 -11.41 -3.34 4.65
CA GLN A 130 -10.95 -4.63 5.19
C GLN A 130 -9.61 -4.52 5.94
N ASN A 131 -8.66 -3.71 5.45
CA ASN A 131 -7.39 -3.50 6.13
C ASN A 131 -7.57 -2.70 7.42
N ILE A 132 -8.43 -1.68 7.40
CA ILE A 132 -8.75 -0.89 8.59
C ILE A 132 -9.45 -1.78 9.63
N GLU A 133 -10.39 -2.63 9.21
CA GLU A 133 -11.04 -3.63 10.07
C GLU A 133 -10.01 -4.58 10.70
N ASN A 134 -9.07 -5.12 9.90
CA ASN A 134 -8.00 -5.98 10.40
C ASN A 134 -7.10 -5.28 11.43
N VAL A 135 -6.81 -3.99 11.24
CA VAL A 135 -6.04 -3.20 12.22
C VAL A 135 -6.79 -3.08 13.53
N PHE A 136 -8.09 -2.76 13.50
CA PHE A 136 -8.87 -2.66 14.73
C PHE A 136 -9.04 -4.01 15.43
N THR A 137 -9.23 -5.11 14.69
CA THR A 137 -9.21 -6.47 15.26
C THR A 137 -7.89 -6.76 15.96
N THR A 138 -6.75 -6.42 15.34
CA THR A 138 -5.42 -6.61 15.94
C THR A 138 -5.25 -5.77 17.21
N ILE A 139 -5.75 -4.53 17.22
CA ILE A 139 -5.72 -3.67 18.42
C ILE A 139 -6.52 -4.31 19.57
N ILE A 140 -7.70 -4.86 19.27
CA ILE A 140 -8.55 -5.55 20.25
C ILE A 140 -7.82 -6.75 20.85
N GLU A 141 -7.25 -7.61 20.01
CA GLU A 141 -6.47 -8.77 20.45
C GLU A 141 -5.27 -8.36 21.33
N LYS A 142 -4.58 -7.27 20.99
CA LYS A 142 -3.48 -6.74 21.81
C LYS A 142 -3.94 -6.17 23.15
N ILE A 143 -5.12 -5.56 23.22
CA ILE A 143 -5.71 -5.15 24.51
C ILE A 143 -6.01 -6.37 25.36
N ASP A 144 -6.59 -7.43 24.77
CA ASP A 144 -6.90 -8.66 25.49
C ASP A 144 -5.63 -9.38 26.00
N GLN A 145 -4.56 -9.36 25.22
CA GLN A 145 -3.25 -9.94 25.57
C GLN A 145 -2.39 -9.06 26.49
N ALA A 146 -2.76 -7.81 26.72
CA ALA A 146 -1.97 -6.90 27.54
C ALA A 146 -1.83 -7.42 28.99
N ASP A 147 -0.66 -7.20 29.60
CA ASP A 147 -0.44 -7.45 31.02
C ASP A 147 -1.02 -6.30 31.85
N ALA A 148 -2.34 -6.28 31.97
CA ALA A 148 -3.14 -5.27 32.66
C ALA A 148 -4.37 -5.92 33.30
N SER A 149 -5.01 -5.23 34.26
CA SER A 149 -6.23 -5.75 34.89
C SER A 149 -7.41 -5.83 33.91
N ASP A 150 -8.36 -6.72 34.17
CA ASP A 150 -9.57 -6.84 33.35
C ASP A 150 -10.37 -5.53 33.29
N ALA A 151 -10.36 -4.75 34.37
CA ALA A 151 -11.00 -3.44 34.43
C ALA A 151 -10.36 -2.45 33.45
N GLU A 152 -9.02 -2.39 33.41
CA GLU A 152 -8.29 -1.51 32.49
C GLU A 152 -8.48 -1.93 31.03
N LYS A 153 -8.51 -3.24 30.74
CA LYS A 153 -8.81 -3.76 29.40
C LYS A 153 -10.22 -3.40 28.95
N GLN A 154 -11.20 -3.52 29.84
CA GLN A 154 -12.59 -3.15 29.54
C GLN A 154 -12.75 -1.65 29.33
N GLU A 155 -12.08 -0.82 30.15
CA GLU A 155 -12.06 0.63 29.95
C GLU A 155 -11.47 1.00 28.59
N ALA A 156 -10.34 0.40 28.21
CA ALA A 156 -9.69 0.64 26.92
C ALA A 156 -10.61 0.26 25.74
N LYS A 157 -11.25 -0.92 25.79
CA LYS A 157 -12.22 -1.35 24.78
C LYS A 157 -13.44 -0.45 24.71
N SER A 158 -13.94 0.03 25.85
CA SER A 158 -15.06 0.98 25.92
C SER A 158 -14.73 2.32 25.27
N ARG A 159 -13.54 2.86 25.51
CA ARG A 159 -13.06 4.10 24.87
C ARG A 159 -12.89 3.94 23.36
N LEU A 160 -12.31 2.82 22.93
CA LEU A 160 -12.16 2.49 21.52
C LEU A 160 -13.53 2.37 20.84
N ARG A 161 -14.48 1.69 21.48
CA ARG A 161 -15.86 1.56 21.00
C ARG A 161 -16.54 2.93 20.86
N ALA A 162 -16.45 3.79 21.88
CA ALA A 162 -17.02 5.14 21.82
C ALA A 162 -16.44 5.98 20.67
N PHE A 163 -15.14 5.82 20.39
CA PHE A 163 -14.50 6.44 19.24
C PHE A 163 -15.03 5.89 17.91
N LEU A 164 -15.23 4.58 17.78
CA LEU A 164 -15.73 3.98 16.54
C LEU A 164 -17.23 4.19 16.30
N GLU A 165 -18.04 4.32 17.37
CA GLU A 165 -19.48 4.56 17.28
C GLU A 165 -19.81 6.03 16.94
N HIS A 166 -18.87 6.96 17.12
CA HIS A 166 -19.13 8.37 16.86
C HIS A 166 -19.34 8.60 15.34
N PRO A 167 -20.43 9.29 14.91
CA PRO A 167 -20.78 9.38 13.48
C PRO A 167 -19.68 9.97 12.59
N LEU A 168 -18.96 10.99 13.07
CA LEU A 168 -17.89 11.64 12.30
C LEU A 168 -16.67 10.74 12.08
N THR A 169 -16.31 9.95 13.08
CA THR A 169 -15.15 9.04 13.01
C THR A 169 -15.50 7.78 12.24
N ASN A 170 -16.71 7.22 12.44
CA ASN A 170 -17.19 6.09 11.66
C ASN A 170 -17.28 6.41 10.17
N THR A 171 -17.82 7.59 9.81
CA THR A 171 -17.89 8.06 8.41
C THR A 171 -16.50 8.21 7.80
N ALA A 172 -15.53 8.69 8.59
CA ALA A 172 -14.15 8.85 8.13
C ALA A 172 -13.44 7.49 7.93
N LEU A 173 -13.79 6.46 8.68
CA LEU A 173 -13.13 5.15 8.64
C LEU A 173 -13.85 4.13 7.74
N GLY A 174 -15.14 4.31 7.47
CA GLY A 174 -15.95 3.45 6.63
C GLY A 174 -16.10 2.01 7.15
N LEU A 175 -16.04 1.82 8.48
CA LEU A 175 -16.04 0.50 9.13
C LEU A 175 -17.41 -0.19 9.10
N SER A 176 -17.43 -1.52 8.99
CA SER A 176 -18.67 -2.27 9.15
C SER A 176 -19.12 -2.32 10.62
N PRO A 177 -20.44 -2.50 10.86
CA PRO A 177 -20.98 -2.74 12.19
C PRO A 177 -20.35 -3.94 12.93
N ALA A 178 -19.75 -4.90 12.20
CA ALA A 178 -19.17 -6.11 12.78
C ALA A 178 -17.95 -5.81 13.68
N VAL A 179 -17.10 -4.86 13.30
CA VAL A 179 -15.93 -4.45 14.11
C VAL A 179 -16.36 -3.75 15.40
N ILE A 180 -17.42 -2.95 15.34
CA ILE A 180 -17.99 -2.29 16.51
C ILE A 180 -18.60 -3.33 17.45
N GLN A 181 -19.24 -4.38 16.93
CA GLN A 181 -19.81 -5.48 17.72
C GLN A 181 -18.74 -6.34 18.39
N ALA A 182 -17.61 -6.59 17.73
CA ALA A 182 -16.50 -7.36 18.31
C ALA A 182 -15.94 -6.73 19.61
N LEU A 183 -16.05 -5.40 19.75
CA LEU A 183 -15.69 -4.66 20.97
C LEU A 183 -16.68 -4.85 22.12
N GLY A 184 -17.91 -5.28 21.82
CA GLY A 184 -18.99 -5.41 22.81
C GLY A 184 -18.95 -6.68 23.64
N GLY A 185 -18.19 -7.70 23.22
CA GLY A 185 -18.29 -9.05 23.78
C GLY A 185 -19.63 -9.71 23.44
N ALA A 186 -19.60 -11.03 23.21
CA ALA A 186 -20.81 -11.83 23.08
C ALA A 186 -21.70 -11.67 24.32
N GLY A 187 -22.96 -11.31 24.09
CA GLY A 187 -24.05 -11.77 24.96
C GLY A 187 -24.44 -13.19 24.57
#